data_AF-A0AAE3M7F1-F1
#
_entry.id   AF-A0AAE3M7F1-F1
#
_cell.length_a   1.000
_cell.length_b   1.000
_cell.length_c   1.000
_cell.angle_alpha   90.00
_cell.angle_beta   90.00
_cell.angle_gamma   90.00
#
_symmetry.space_group_name_H-M   'P 1'
#
loop_
_entity.id
_entity.type
_entity.pdbx_description
1 polymer ?
#
loop_
_entity_poly.entity_id
_entity_poly.type
_entity_poly.pdbx_seq_one_letter_code
_entity_poly.pdbx_strand_id
1 'polypeptide(L)'
;MSLKSVLFEKGLPLLANVFTGGTAKPVFELIKSVTGLHFNDEEHFQQVISQRPDLIVKLKEFETNQKIELEKLALQATIIELEESKAYLMDKQNARLRETEFAKATGQRDWLMMALAIVVVIGFFGLISVMIIGDNAQKTSSNGPINQLFGALVAGFSMVLSYFFGSSKSSADKDKTIAKQSQSSGHVQF
;
A
#
# COMPACT_ATOMS: atom_id res chain seq x y z
N MET A 1 -19.90 -23.40 30.10
CA MET A 1 -18.72 -22.65 29.60
C MET A 1 -18.87 -22.53 28.10
N SER A 2 -18.74 -21.34 27.49
CA SER A 2 -18.99 -21.19 26.05
C SER A 2 -17.84 -21.78 25.23
N LEU A 3 -18.13 -22.34 24.05
CA LEU A 3 -17.12 -22.92 23.15
C LEU A 3 -15.96 -21.96 22.87
N LYS A 4 -16.27 -20.68 22.63
CA LYS A 4 -15.29 -19.61 22.45
C LYS A 4 -14.30 -19.53 23.61
N SER A 5 -14.79 -19.55 24.85
CA SER A 5 -13.92 -19.46 26.05
C SER A 5 -13.00 -20.67 26.19
N VAL A 6 -13.48 -21.86 25.84
CA VAL A 6 -12.65 -23.08 25.88
C VAL A 6 -11.59 -23.05 24.79
N LEU A 7 -11.92 -22.62 23.57
CA LEU A 7 -10.93 -22.49 22.51
C LEU A 7 -9.82 -21.50 22.89
N PHE A 8 -10.15 -20.37 23.51
CA PHE A 8 -9.14 -19.46 24.04
C PHE A 8 -8.29 -20.10 25.15
N GLU A 9 -8.92 -20.80 26.10
CA GLU A 9 -8.20 -21.46 27.20
C GLU A 9 -7.26 -22.57 26.70
N LYS A 10 -7.64 -23.26 25.62
CA LYS A 10 -6.81 -24.28 24.97
C LYS A 10 -5.78 -23.70 23.99
N GLY A 11 -5.67 -22.38 23.88
CA GLY A 11 -4.69 -21.70 23.04
C GLY A 11 -4.98 -21.78 21.55
N LEU A 12 -6.28 -21.75 21.19
CA LEU A 12 -6.79 -21.79 19.82
C LEU A 12 -7.50 -20.48 19.43
N PRO A 13 -6.82 -19.30 19.48
CA PRO A 13 -7.44 -18.00 19.28
C PRO A 13 -7.99 -17.75 17.88
N LEU A 14 -7.39 -18.29 16.81
CA LEU A 14 -7.90 -18.11 15.44
C LEU A 14 -9.24 -18.84 15.28
N LEU A 15 -9.34 -20.09 15.75
CA LEU A 15 -10.61 -20.83 15.75
C LEU A 15 -11.65 -20.15 16.64
N ALA A 16 -11.24 -19.56 17.77
CA ALA A 16 -12.13 -18.79 18.65
C ALA A 16 -12.64 -17.49 18.00
N ASN A 17 -11.85 -16.86 17.13
CA ASN A 17 -12.18 -15.60 16.45
C ASN A 17 -13.05 -15.78 15.20
N VAL A 18 -13.13 -17.00 14.64
CA VAL A 18 -14.07 -17.34 13.54
C VAL A 18 -15.55 -17.24 14.00
N PHE A 19 -15.81 -17.09 15.31
CA PHE A 19 -17.10 -16.66 15.85
C PHE A 19 -17.41 -15.18 15.51
N THR A 20 -17.67 -14.89 14.24
CA THR A 20 -17.99 -13.53 13.75
C THR A 20 -19.50 -13.25 13.72
N GLY A 21 -20.36 -14.25 13.89
CA GLY A 21 -21.82 -14.13 13.78
C GLY A 21 -22.64 -14.80 14.89
N GLY A 22 -22.04 -15.08 16.05
CA GLY A 22 -22.75 -15.64 17.21
C GLY A 22 -23.16 -17.12 17.11
N THR A 23 -22.72 -17.87 16.08
CA THR A 23 -23.02 -19.30 15.93
C THR A 23 -21.74 -20.14 15.90
N ALA A 24 -21.78 -21.33 16.53
CA ALA A 24 -20.67 -22.28 16.58
C ALA A 24 -20.51 -23.12 15.30
N LYS A 25 -21.49 -23.07 14.38
CA LYS A 25 -21.55 -23.94 13.19
C LYS A 25 -20.31 -23.87 12.29
N PRO A 26 -19.79 -22.67 11.91
CA PRO A 26 -18.61 -22.61 11.03
C PRO A 26 -17.37 -23.22 11.67
N VAL A 27 -17.23 -23.09 12.99
CA VAL A 27 -16.10 -23.64 13.75
C VAL A 27 -16.20 -25.17 13.83
N PHE A 28 -17.40 -25.73 14.03
CA PHE A 28 -17.58 -27.17 14.01
C PHE A 28 -17.31 -27.79 12.64
N GLU A 29 -17.61 -27.10 11.54
CA GLU A 29 -17.27 -27.57 10.19
C GLU A 29 -15.76 -27.57 9.95
N LEU A 30 -15.05 -26.54 10.40
CA LEU A 30 -13.58 -26.47 10.37
C LEU A 30 -12.93 -27.57 11.22
N ILE A 31 -13.45 -27.80 12.42
CA ILE A 31 -12.92 -28.86 13.29
C ILE A 31 -13.24 -30.24 12.70
N LYS A 32 -14.41 -30.42 12.09
CA LYS A 32 -14.77 -31.63 11.36
C LYS A 32 -13.82 -31.91 10.20
N SER A 33 -13.42 -30.91 9.42
CA SER A 33 -12.51 -31.13 8.28
C SER A 33 -11.13 -31.62 8.73
N VAL A 34 -10.67 -31.20 9.91
CA VAL A 34 -9.36 -31.58 10.47
C VAL A 34 -9.43 -32.90 11.26
N THR A 35 -10.48 -33.10 12.04
CA THR A 35 -10.59 -34.22 13.00
C THR A 35 -11.45 -35.37 12.49
N GLY A 36 -12.30 -35.15 11.48
CA GLY A 36 -13.28 -36.12 10.98
C GLY A 36 -14.50 -36.30 11.91
N LEU A 37 -14.57 -35.58 13.03
CA LEU A 37 -15.61 -35.76 14.04
C LEU A 37 -16.74 -34.74 13.85
N HIS A 38 -17.97 -35.21 14.08
CA HIS A 38 -19.16 -34.36 14.04
C HIS A 38 -19.42 -33.76 15.42
N PHE A 39 -19.52 -32.43 15.45
CA PHE A 39 -19.88 -31.68 16.65
C PHE A 39 -21.18 -30.93 16.35
N ASN A 40 -22.25 -31.31 17.04
CA ASN A 40 -23.56 -30.67 16.89
C ASN A 40 -23.78 -29.62 17.98
N ASP A 41 -23.18 -29.82 19.17
CA ASP A 41 -23.40 -29.01 20.36
C ASP A 41 -22.08 -28.73 21.10
N GLU A 42 -22.01 -27.60 21.82
CA GLU A 42 -20.82 -27.19 22.57
C GLU A 42 -20.44 -28.19 23.67
N GLU A 43 -21.43 -28.82 24.31
CA GLU A 43 -21.21 -29.81 25.37
C GLU A 43 -20.58 -31.10 24.83
N HIS A 44 -21.03 -31.57 23.66
CA HIS A 44 -20.43 -32.73 22.99
C HIS A 44 -18.96 -32.49 22.64
N PHE A 45 -18.65 -31.27 22.20
CA PHE A 45 -17.26 -30.87 21.95
C PHE A 45 -16.41 -30.87 23.22
N GLN A 46 -16.91 -30.33 24.33
CA GLN A 46 -16.19 -30.35 25.61
C GLN A 46 -15.88 -31.76 26.09
N GLN A 47 -16.86 -32.66 26.01
CA GLN A 47 -16.69 -34.05 26.43
C GLN A 47 -15.65 -34.76 25.58
N VAL A 48 -15.71 -34.61 24.26
CA VAL A 48 -14.77 -35.23 23.33
C VAL A 48 -13.35 -34.69 23.54
N ILE A 49 -13.17 -33.37 23.68
CA ILE A 49 -11.84 -32.79 23.93
C ILE A 49 -11.26 -33.19 25.28
N SER A 50 -12.11 -33.30 26.31
CA SER A 50 -11.65 -33.74 27.63
C SER A 50 -11.19 -35.20 27.62
N GLN A 51 -11.81 -36.03 26.79
CA GLN A 51 -11.45 -37.44 26.62
C GLN A 51 -10.29 -37.66 25.63
N ARG A 52 -10.04 -36.71 24.73
CA ARG A 52 -9.11 -36.83 23.60
C ARG A 52 -8.19 -35.61 23.50
N PRO A 53 -7.17 -35.52 24.39
CA PRO A 53 -6.19 -34.43 24.35
C PRO A 53 -5.35 -34.41 23.06
N ASP A 54 -5.27 -35.53 22.32
CA ASP A 54 -4.63 -35.62 21.00
C ASP A 54 -5.28 -34.73 19.94
N LEU A 55 -6.60 -34.50 20.04
CA LEU A 55 -7.32 -33.62 19.12
C LEU A 55 -6.91 -32.15 19.29
N ILE A 56 -6.60 -31.73 20.52
CA ILE A 56 -6.09 -30.37 20.79
C ILE A 56 -4.75 -30.15 20.09
N VAL A 57 -3.86 -31.14 20.12
CA VAL A 57 -2.55 -31.05 19.45
C VAL A 57 -2.74 -30.89 17.95
N LYS A 58 -3.62 -31.71 17.33
CA LYS A 58 -3.92 -31.63 15.90
C LYS A 58 -4.55 -30.29 15.51
N LEU A 59 -5.47 -29.76 16.32
CA LEU A 59 -6.09 -28.46 16.09
C LEU A 59 -5.07 -27.31 16.24
N LYS A 60 -4.16 -27.41 17.21
CA LYS A 60 -3.10 -26.43 17.41
C LYS A 60 -2.08 -26.44 16.27
N GLU A 61 -1.73 -27.61 15.75
CA GLU A 61 -0.90 -27.75 14.57
C GLU A 61 -1.57 -27.13 13.34
N PHE A 62 -2.85 -27.45 13.12
CA PHE A 62 -3.65 -26.84 12.06
C PHE A 62 -3.68 -25.32 12.17
N GLU A 63 -3.95 -24.78 13.35
CA GLU A 63 -3.98 -23.34 13.59
C GLU A 63 -2.62 -22.68 13.36
N THR A 64 -1.54 -23.32 13.81
CA THR A 64 -0.18 -22.84 13.60
C THR A 64 0.16 -22.80 12.11
N ASN A 65 -0.20 -23.84 11.35
CA ASN A 65 0.01 -23.89 9.91
C ASN A 65 -0.78 -22.80 9.18
N GLN A 66 -2.04 -22.59 9.56
CA GLN A 66 -2.87 -21.51 9.00
C GLN A 66 -2.32 -20.13 9.35
N LYS A 67 -1.82 -19.92 10.57
CA LYS A 67 -1.16 -18.66 10.95
C LYS A 67 0.07 -18.38 10.08
N ILE A 68 0.91 -19.40 9.86
CA ILE A 68 2.10 -19.27 9.02
C ILE A 68 1.70 -18.95 7.56
N GLU A 69 0.65 -19.58 7.05
CA GLU A 69 0.13 -19.32 5.71
C GLU A 69 -0.38 -17.88 5.58
N LEU A 70 -1.18 -17.41 6.55
CA LEU A 70 -1.65 -16.02 6.60
C LEU A 70 -0.50 -15.01 6.69
N GLU A 71 0.52 -15.29 7.50
CA GLU A 71 1.71 -14.44 7.61
C GLU A 71 2.52 -14.41 6.32
N LYS A 72 2.68 -15.55 5.64
CA LYS A 72 3.30 -15.63 4.31
C LYS A 72 2.52 -14.82 3.28
N LEU A 73 1.20 -14.93 3.26
CA LEU A 73 0.35 -14.15 2.35
C LEU A 73 0.46 -12.65 2.62
N ALA A 74 0.47 -12.25 3.89
CA ALA A 74 0.67 -10.85 4.27
C ALA A 74 2.03 -10.32 3.80
N LEU A 75 3.11 -11.09 4.02
CA LEU A 75 4.44 -10.74 3.53
C LEU A 75 4.50 -10.65 2.00
N GLN A 76 3.88 -11.59 1.28
CA GLN A 76 3.81 -11.56 -0.19
C GLN A 76 3.07 -10.31 -0.68
N ALA A 77 1.95 -9.94 -0.06
CA ALA A 77 1.23 -8.72 -0.39
C ALA A 77 2.12 -7.47 -0.20
N THR A 78 2.85 -7.40 0.92
CA THR A 78 3.79 -6.29 1.17
C THR A 78 4.93 -6.25 0.15
N ILE A 79 5.46 -7.41 -0.27
CA ILE A 79 6.51 -7.49 -1.29
C ILE A 79 5.99 -6.95 -2.63
N ILE A 80 4.79 -7.36 -3.05
CA ILE A 80 4.17 -6.90 -4.30
C ILE A 80 3.98 -5.39 -4.29
N GLU A 81 3.43 -4.82 -3.22
CA GLU A 81 3.23 -3.38 -3.09
C GLU A 81 4.56 -2.60 -3.19
N LEU A 82 5.61 -3.14 -2.57
CA LEU A 82 6.94 -2.56 -2.60
C LEU A 82 7.57 -2.65 -3.99
N GLU A 83 7.35 -3.75 -4.70
CA GLU A 83 7.80 -3.95 -6.08
C GLU A 83 7.08 -3.02 -7.06
N GLU A 84 5.76 -2.86 -6.94
CA GLU A 84 4.98 -1.89 -7.72
C GLU A 84 5.47 -0.46 -7.47
N SER A 85 5.68 -0.10 -6.21
CA SER A 85 6.22 1.20 -5.82
C SER A 85 7.62 1.43 -6.42
N LYS A 86 8.48 0.41 -6.39
CA LYS A 86 9.80 0.45 -7.01
C LYS A 86 9.70 0.60 -8.52
N ALA A 87 8.84 -0.16 -9.19
CA ALA A 87 8.64 -0.10 -10.63
C ALA A 87 8.15 1.30 -11.06
N TYR A 88 7.21 1.88 -10.34
CA TYR A 88 6.74 3.25 -10.56
C TYR A 88 7.85 4.30 -10.37
N LEU A 89 8.67 4.15 -9.34
CA LEU A 89 9.82 5.03 -9.11
C LEU A 89 10.89 4.86 -10.19
N MET A 90 11.17 3.63 -10.63
CA MET A 90 12.11 3.33 -11.71
C MET A 90 11.63 3.89 -13.05
N ASP A 91 10.34 3.79 -13.37
CA ASP A 91 9.76 4.38 -14.58
C ASP A 91 9.95 5.91 -14.60
N LYS A 92 9.65 6.57 -13.47
CA LYS A 92 9.94 8.00 -13.29
C LYS A 92 11.44 8.35 -13.36
N GLN A 93 12.32 7.44 -12.93
CA GLN A 93 13.78 7.64 -13.01
C GLN A 93 14.29 7.44 -14.45
N ASN A 94 13.83 6.42 -15.16
CA ASN A 94 14.20 6.12 -16.54
C ASN A 94 13.76 7.24 -17.50
N ALA A 95 12.57 7.81 -17.30
CA ALA A 95 12.12 8.99 -18.04
C ALA A 95 13.09 10.17 -17.92
N ARG A 96 13.67 10.38 -16.72
CA ARG A 96 14.67 11.43 -16.46
C ARG A 96 16.07 11.08 -16.96
N LEU A 97 16.48 9.82 -16.84
CA LEU A 97 17.77 9.34 -17.35
C LEU A 97 17.86 9.59 -18.85
N ARG A 98 16.78 9.29 -19.58
CA ARG A 98 16.69 9.55 -21.03
C ARG A 98 16.91 11.03 -21.36
N GLU A 99 16.41 11.97 -20.56
CA GLU A 99 16.63 13.41 -20.75
C GLU A 99 18.08 13.82 -20.40
N THR A 100 18.65 13.26 -19.33
CA THR A 100 20.06 13.53 -18.97
C THR A 100 21.06 12.95 -19.96
N GLU A 101 20.78 11.78 -20.53
CA GLU A 101 21.59 11.14 -21.57
C GLU A 101 21.47 11.90 -22.90
N PHE A 102 20.26 12.36 -23.25
CA PHE A 102 20.05 13.19 -24.44
C PHE A 102 20.75 14.55 -24.32
N ALA A 103 20.68 15.20 -23.15
CA ALA A 103 21.37 16.47 -22.88
C ALA A 103 22.90 16.32 -22.82
N LYS A 104 23.42 15.20 -22.29
CA LYS A 104 24.87 14.88 -22.30
C LYS A 104 25.38 14.54 -23.70
N ALA A 105 24.57 13.89 -24.54
CA ALA A 105 24.96 13.49 -25.89
C ALA A 105 24.91 14.64 -26.91
N THR A 106 24.02 15.61 -26.74
CA THR A 106 23.82 16.72 -27.70
C THR A 106 24.37 18.06 -27.23
N GLY A 107 24.72 18.21 -25.95
CA GLY A 107 25.24 19.44 -25.37
C GLY A 107 24.23 20.60 -25.29
N GLN A 108 22.97 20.36 -25.67
CA GLN A 108 21.90 21.35 -25.62
C GLN A 108 20.96 21.01 -24.47
N ARG A 109 20.71 22.01 -23.60
CA ARG A 109 19.70 21.93 -22.53
C ARG A 109 18.34 21.67 -23.17
N ASP A 110 17.48 20.83 -22.59
CA ASP A 110 16.20 20.49 -23.21
C ASP A 110 15.25 21.72 -23.22
N TRP A 111 15.32 22.52 -24.29
CA TRP A 111 14.53 23.75 -24.47
C TRP A 111 13.04 23.43 -24.61
N LEU A 112 12.68 22.22 -25.03
CA LEU A 112 11.30 21.77 -25.19
C LEU A 112 10.60 21.65 -23.84
N MET A 113 11.28 21.06 -22.85
CA MET A 113 10.78 20.92 -21.48
C MET A 113 10.57 22.27 -20.79
N MET A 114 11.49 23.21 -20.99
CA MET A 114 11.36 24.57 -20.45
C MET A 114 10.22 25.35 -21.12
N ALA A 115 10.07 25.21 -22.45
CA ALA A 115 8.94 25.79 -23.18
C ALA A 115 7.59 25.22 -22.69
N LEU A 116 7.50 23.91 -22.46
CA LEU A 116 6.30 23.25 -21.97
C LEU A 116 5.91 23.76 -20.56
N ALA A 117 6.88 23.88 -19.66
CA ALA A 117 6.66 24.42 -18.32
C ALA A 117 6.16 25.88 -18.36
N ILE A 118 6.77 26.72 -19.21
CA ILE A 118 6.35 28.11 -19.40
C ILE A 118 4.92 28.18 -19.94
N VAL A 119 4.57 27.34 -20.92
CA VAL A 119 3.20 27.28 -21.47
C VAL A 119 2.18 26.89 -20.40
N VAL A 120 2.48 25.91 -19.55
CA VAL A 120 1.56 25.48 -18.47
C VAL A 120 1.39 26.60 -17.43
N VAL A 121 2.48 27.28 -17.03
CA VAL A 121 2.42 28.39 -16.07
C VAL A 121 1.66 29.58 -16.65
N ILE A 122 1.95 29.99 -17.88
CA ILE A 122 1.23 31.08 -18.56
C ILE A 122 -0.24 30.71 -18.77
N GLY A 123 -0.53 29.46 -19.16
CA GLY A 123 -1.90 28.97 -19.30
C GLY A 123 -2.68 28.99 -17.98
N PHE A 124 -2.02 28.65 -16.87
CA PHE A 124 -2.60 28.72 -15.52
C PHE A 124 -3.01 30.14 -15.15
N PHE A 125 -2.07 31.09 -15.21
CA PHE A 125 -2.36 32.48 -14.88
C PHE A 125 -3.30 33.13 -15.90
N GLY A 126 -3.21 32.77 -17.17
CA GLY A 126 -4.12 33.25 -18.22
C GLY A 126 -5.56 32.84 -17.98
N LEU A 127 -5.82 31.57 -17.62
CA LEU A 127 -7.17 31.09 -17.30
C LEU A 127 -7.72 31.73 -16.01
N ILE A 128 -6.88 31.92 -15.00
CA ILE A 128 -7.26 32.66 -13.78
C ILE A 128 -7.63 34.11 -14.12
N SER A 129 -6.82 34.80 -14.92
CA SER A 129 -7.11 36.17 -15.35
C SER A 129 -8.41 36.26 -16.14
N VAL A 130 -8.69 35.30 -17.03
CA VAL A 130 -9.97 35.23 -17.77
C VAL A 130 -11.15 35.01 -16.83
N MET A 131 -11.00 34.16 -15.80
CA MET A 131 -12.05 33.93 -14.79
C MET A 131 -12.32 35.13 -13.89
N ILE A 132 -11.30 35.91 -13.55
CA ILE A 132 -11.42 37.04 -12.62
C ILE A 132 -11.84 38.33 -13.33
N ILE A 133 -11.36 38.56 -14.56
CA ILE A 133 -11.50 39.86 -15.25
C ILE A 133 -12.57 39.83 -16.35
N GLY A 134 -12.91 38.66 -16.89
CA GLY A 134 -13.92 38.54 -17.95
C GLY A 134 -15.35 38.65 -17.44
N ASP A 135 -16.27 39.16 -18.27
CA ASP A 135 -17.73 39.27 -18.03
C ASP A 135 -18.42 37.97 -17.60
N ASN A 136 -17.75 36.82 -17.74
CA ASN A 136 -18.21 35.52 -17.26
C ASN A 136 -18.15 35.39 -15.73
N ALA A 137 -17.34 36.19 -15.03
CA ALA A 137 -17.23 36.18 -13.57
C ALA A 137 -18.56 36.48 -12.86
N GLN A 138 -19.43 37.27 -13.50
CA GLN A 138 -20.73 37.69 -12.94
C GLN A 138 -21.93 36.86 -13.43
N LYS A 139 -21.79 36.04 -14.48
CA LYS A 139 -22.94 35.36 -15.13
C LYS A 139 -23.08 33.87 -14.83
N THR A 140 -22.08 33.20 -14.28
CA THR A 140 -22.09 31.74 -14.14
C THR A 140 -22.44 31.27 -12.74
N SER A 141 -23.73 31.12 -12.47
CA SER A 141 -24.25 30.27 -11.38
C SER A 141 -24.11 28.76 -11.68
N SER A 142 -23.51 28.37 -12.82
CA SER A 142 -23.24 26.98 -13.22
C SER A 142 -21.79 26.84 -13.69
N ASN A 143 -20.86 26.75 -12.74
CA ASN A 143 -19.41 26.67 -12.99
C ASN A 143 -18.86 25.24 -13.11
N GLY A 144 -19.71 24.22 -13.33
CA GLY A 144 -19.28 22.81 -13.36
C GLY A 144 -18.10 22.54 -14.31
N PRO A 145 -18.19 22.95 -15.60
CA PRO A 145 -17.11 22.73 -16.56
C PRO A 145 -15.84 23.55 -16.28
N ILE A 146 -15.98 24.78 -15.79
CA ILE A 146 -14.85 25.66 -15.48
C ILE A 146 -14.08 25.13 -14.26
N ASN A 147 -14.79 24.68 -13.21
CA ASN A 147 -14.18 24.07 -12.04
C ASN A 147 -13.49 22.74 -12.39
N GLN A 148 -14.05 21.96 -13.32
CA GLN A 148 -13.42 20.72 -13.79
C GLN A 148 -12.15 20.99 -14.60
N LEU A 149 -12.15 22.00 -15.48
CA LEU A 149 -10.95 22.46 -16.20
C LEU A 149 -9.89 22.99 -15.23
N PHE A 150 -10.30 23.73 -14.20
CA PHE A 150 -9.38 24.20 -13.15
C PHE A 150 -8.76 23.02 -12.38
N GLY A 151 -9.56 22.01 -12.02
CA GLY A 151 -9.07 20.79 -11.38
C GLY A 151 -8.04 20.04 -12.23
N ALA A 152 -8.31 19.86 -13.53
CA ALA A 152 -7.37 19.24 -14.46
C ALA A 152 -6.06 20.04 -14.60
N LEU A 153 -6.15 21.37 -14.61
CA LEU A 153 -5.01 22.26 -14.71
C LEU A 153 -4.13 22.23 -13.45
N VAL A 154 -4.72 22.23 -12.25
CA VAL A 154 -4.00 22.08 -10.97
C VAL A 154 -3.30 20.72 -10.89
N ALA A 155 -3.95 19.65 -11.37
CA ALA A 155 -3.35 18.32 -11.44
C ALA A 155 -2.15 18.29 -12.40
N GLY A 156 -2.29 18.88 -13.61
CA GLY A 156 -1.19 19.02 -14.57
C GLY A 156 -0.02 19.84 -14.02
N PHE A 157 -0.29 20.96 -13.37
CA PHE A 157 0.73 21.80 -12.72
C PHE A 157 1.47 21.05 -11.60
N SER A 158 0.74 20.31 -10.76
CA SER A 158 1.33 19.49 -9.68
C SER A 158 2.23 18.38 -10.22
N MET A 159 1.87 17.79 -11.37
CA MET A 159 2.68 16.78 -12.05
C MET A 159 4.00 17.38 -12.56
N VAL A 160 3.96 18.59 -13.14
CA VAL A 160 5.15 19.34 -13.58
C VAL A 160 6.04 19.70 -12.39
N LEU A 161 5.49 20.23 -11.30
CA LEU A 161 6.27 20.52 -10.09
C LEU A 161 6.91 19.26 -9.50
N SER A 162 6.18 18.15 -9.44
CA SER A 162 6.71 16.86 -8.98
C SER A 162 7.85 16.35 -9.87
N TYR A 163 7.78 16.64 -11.17
CA TYR A 163 8.85 16.34 -12.12
C TYR A 163 10.11 17.16 -11.85
N PHE A 164 10.00 18.47 -11.66
CA PHE A 164 11.17 19.34 -11.46
C PHE A 164 11.74 19.29 -10.02
N PHE A 165 10.89 19.21 -9.00
CA PHE A 165 11.30 19.35 -7.59
C PHE A 165 11.27 18.04 -6.79
N GLY A 166 10.58 16.99 -7.27
CA GLY A 166 10.42 15.74 -6.52
C GLY A 166 11.65 14.83 -6.49
N SER A 167 12.60 14.96 -7.44
CA SER A 167 13.80 14.10 -7.52
C SER A 167 15.03 14.67 -6.82
N SER A 168 15.19 15.99 -6.82
CA SER A 168 16.43 16.63 -6.36
C SER A 168 16.63 16.46 -4.85
N LYS A 169 15.55 16.48 -4.07
CA LYS A 169 15.60 16.23 -2.62
C LYS A 169 15.86 14.74 -2.31
N SER A 170 15.19 13.83 -3.03
CA SER A 170 15.36 12.38 -2.83
C SER A 170 16.76 11.88 -3.19
N SER A 171 17.38 12.41 -4.25
CA SER A 171 18.74 12.03 -4.65
C SER A 171 19.78 12.53 -3.64
N ALA A 172 19.69 13.80 -3.21
CA ALA A 172 20.57 14.35 -2.18
C ALA A 172 20.43 13.65 -0.82
N ASP A 173 19.23 13.21 -0.45
CA ASP A 173 19.00 12.46 0.80
C ASP A 173 19.50 11.00 0.69
N LYS A 174 19.44 10.38 -0.51
CA LYS A 174 20.06 9.07 -0.78
C LYS A 174 21.59 9.15 -0.71
N ASP A 175 22.21 10.16 -1.32
CA ASP A 175 23.66 10.35 -1.28
C ASP A 175 24.17 10.55 0.15
N LYS A 176 23.44 11.34 0.97
CA LYS A 176 23.74 11.49 2.40
C LYS A 176 23.60 10.20 3.19
N THR A 177 22.61 9.38 2.86
CA THR A 177 22.37 8.09 3.54
C THR A 177 23.46 7.07 3.18
N ILE A 178 23.83 7.00 1.90
CA ILE A 178 24.92 6.15 1.40
C ILE A 178 26.27 6.60 1.99
N ALA A 179 26.53 7.91 2.06
CA ALA A 179 27.73 8.45 2.68
C ALA A 179 27.82 8.09 4.17
N LYS A 180 26.70 8.17 4.91
CA LYS A 180 26.64 7.75 6.32
C LYS A 180 26.86 6.25 6.51
N GLN A 181 26.27 5.41 5.67
CA GLN A 181 26.46 3.95 5.72
C GLN A 181 27.88 3.52 5.34
N SER A 182 28.49 4.21 4.38
CA SER A 182 29.88 3.96 3.98
C SER A 182 30.87 4.37 5.07
N GLN A 183 30.57 5.43 5.84
CA GLN A 183 31.36 5.84 6.99
C GLN A 183 31.20 4.89 8.19
N SER A 184 30.00 4.35 8.46
CA SER A 184 29.82 3.41 9.58
C SER A 184 30.45 2.03 9.32
N SER A 185 30.59 1.63 8.06
CA SER A 185 31.17 0.33 7.68
C SER A 185 32.71 0.32 7.69
N GLY A 186 33.35 1.50 7.73
CA GLY A 186 34.81 1.66 7.85
C GLY A 186 35.34 1.75 9.29
N HIS A 187 34.50 1.49 10.29
CA HIS A 187 34.86 1.56 11.73
C HIS A 187 34.59 0.25 12.48
N VAL A 188 34.70 -0.90 11.80
CA VAL A 188 34.87 -2.18 12.49
C VAL A 188 36.38 -2.42 12.63
N GLN A 189 36.98 -1.79 13.64
CA GLN A 189 38.33 -2.13 14.08
C GLN A 189 38.26 -3.48 14.81
N PHE A 190 39.10 -4.41 14.35
CA PHE A 190 39.48 -5.62 15.09
C PHE A 190 40.28 -5.25 16.34
#